data_AF-A0A842WS05-F1
#
_entry.id   AF-A0A842WS05-F1
#
_cell.length_a   1.000
_cell.length_b   1.000
_cell.length_c   1.000
_cell.angle_alpha   90.00
_cell.angle_beta   90.00
_cell.angle_gamma   90.00
#
_symmetry.space_group_name_H-M   'P 1'
#
loop_
_entity.id
_entity.type
_entity.pdbx_description
1 polymer ?
#
loop_
_entity_poly.entity_id
_entity_poly.type
_entity_poly.pdbx_seq_one_letter_code
_entity_poly.pdbx_strand_id
1 'polypeptide(L)'
;MAISDERESKIVSTDTTDEIETEYDIVKALEATGHLTHTYENGLVLGVRLEGVKGTRGVHLDIVHILDLRKAEFGKTSLAMRAAVLESMNRDLESILEDVDLHTFLDAQTITTAWGRIQIPLLGSGDHPSKSMIHETRTVYVIVKDTKSSKDFSWLTESKRVVTPEEFAFLRLTDTKSLRSELKNQITSEKWKLLEKGFRDSWLGIIFSSIILLGIGTIVGILFANQGNMAAPIISIIIGLMVGGAFLSSSRTSLSEFRKIVSEEERKLSEMGDKTRIELSVLENQDDMRLLGDLNFIVSPLMAQAANALSSAEYDNAVSSVCSVMDECMRFSPSDLDTIKSSLVGGDEGLAKFVGFFAELGADEYETDLALAYVALTGYAIDPISAEEVITHIATLNNALYHIGALRPDVKEIIDDLLNSRAGKEAVEYLNEELSKPLEPIPDPVEIDDGESEDHLKDTSTISSEMDSLKEFITESEATQVESGEPLEDVDLDDISMTGSDIVSRINMDITPEDEESD
;
A
#
# COMPACT_ATOMS: atom_id res chain seq x y z
N MET A 1 -34.87 30.72 -44.88
CA MET A 1 -33.50 30.60 -45.42
C MET A 1 -32.60 31.19 -44.36
N ALA A 2 -31.69 30.37 -43.85
CA ALA A 2 -31.05 30.50 -42.53
C ALA A 2 -30.24 31.78 -42.35
N ILE A 3 -30.36 32.37 -41.16
CA ILE A 3 -29.42 33.32 -40.58
C ILE A 3 -28.86 32.65 -39.34
N SER A 4 -27.55 32.76 -39.22
CA SER A 4 -26.63 32.18 -38.23
C SER A 4 -26.94 32.55 -36.79
N ASP A 5 -26.92 31.56 -35.90
CA ASP A 5 -26.61 31.73 -34.48
C ASP A 5 -25.34 30.93 -34.18
N GLU A 6 -24.21 31.64 -34.07
CA GLU A 6 -23.04 31.16 -33.34
C GLU A 6 -23.38 31.23 -31.84
N ARG A 7 -23.44 30.08 -31.18
CA ARG A 7 -23.32 29.98 -29.72
C ARG A 7 -22.10 29.16 -29.40
N GLU A 8 -21.13 29.85 -28.83
CA GLU A 8 -19.94 29.32 -28.17
C GLU A 8 -20.34 28.23 -27.16
N SER A 9 -19.87 27.00 -27.38
CA SER A 9 -19.77 25.99 -26.33
C SER A 9 -18.36 26.04 -25.74
N LYS A 10 -18.17 26.89 -24.73
CA LYS A 10 -16.99 26.86 -23.88
C LYS A 10 -17.11 25.65 -22.97
N ILE A 11 -16.58 24.51 -23.42
CA ILE A 11 -16.41 23.32 -22.59
C ILE A 11 -15.38 23.69 -21.54
N VAL A 12 -15.84 23.80 -20.28
CA VAL A 12 -14.98 23.81 -19.10
C VAL A 12 -14.46 22.39 -18.95
N SER A 13 -13.27 22.13 -19.48
CA SER A 13 -12.48 20.94 -19.22
C SER A 13 -11.27 21.36 -18.38
N THR A 14 -11.43 21.41 -17.06
CA THR A 14 -10.32 21.77 -16.15
C THR A 14 -10.12 20.79 -15.00
N ASP A 15 -10.81 19.66 -14.92
CA ASP A 15 -10.61 18.70 -13.82
C ASP A 15 -9.88 17.40 -14.19
N THR A 16 -9.64 17.10 -15.47
CA THR A 16 -9.00 15.83 -15.87
C THR A 16 -7.50 15.93 -16.19
N THR A 17 -6.95 17.13 -16.37
CA THR A 17 -5.52 17.30 -16.73
C THR A 17 -4.57 17.16 -15.55
N ASP A 18 -4.97 17.61 -14.34
CA ASP A 18 -4.09 17.63 -13.17
C ASP A 18 -3.93 16.22 -12.54
N GLU A 19 -4.97 15.38 -12.61
CA GLU A 19 -4.90 13.99 -12.13
C GLU A 19 -4.05 13.09 -13.03
N ILE A 20 -4.02 13.37 -14.34
CA ILE A 20 -3.20 12.62 -15.31
C ILE A 20 -1.73 13.02 -15.17
N GLU A 21 -1.40 14.31 -14.99
CA GLU A 21 0.00 14.74 -14.83
C GLU A 21 0.67 14.20 -13.56
N THR A 22 -0.09 14.08 -12.46
CA THR A 22 0.45 13.67 -11.15
C THR A 22 0.76 12.18 -11.03
N GLU A 23 -0.02 11.30 -11.68
CA GLU A 23 0.25 9.86 -11.75
C GLU A 23 1.47 9.55 -12.61
N TYR A 24 1.55 10.25 -13.74
CA TYR A 24 2.64 10.13 -14.68
C TYR A 24 3.98 10.60 -14.09
N ASP A 25 4.01 11.40 -13.01
CA ASP A 25 5.27 11.83 -12.39
C ASP A 25 5.89 10.72 -11.51
N ILE A 26 5.10 10.11 -10.63
CA ILE A 26 5.58 9.05 -9.71
C ILE A 26 5.95 7.79 -10.48
N VAL A 27 5.08 7.35 -11.39
CA VAL A 27 5.31 6.15 -12.20
C VAL A 27 6.54 6.34 -13.08
N LYS A 28 6.67 7.48 -13.79
CA LYS A 28 7.88 7.76 -14.59
C LYS A 28 9.14 7.81 -13.74
N ALA A 29 9.10 8.35 -12.52
CA ALA A 29 10.26 8.36 -11.64
C ALA A 29 10.69 6.94 -11.22
N LEU A 30 9.72 6.04 -10.97
CA LEU A 30 9.97 4.63 -10.69
C LEU A 30 10.49 3.88 -11.93
N GLU A 31 9.89 4.09 -13.09
CA GLU A 31 10.31 3.51 -14.36
C GLU A 31 11.71 3.98 -14.78
N ALA A 32 12.02 5.27 -14.60
CA ALA A 32 13.35 5.84 -14.86
C ALA A 32 14.43 5.22 -13.96
N THR A 33 14.04 4.66 -12.82
CA THR A 33 14.92 3.89 -11.93
C THR A 33 14.84 2.38 -12.15
N GLY A 34 14.13 1.92 -13.18
CA GLY A 34 14.04 0.52 -13.60
C GLY A 34 13.08 -0.34 -12.78
N HIS A 35 12.04 0.26 -12.20
CA HIS A 35 10.98 -0.50 -11.52
C HIS A 35 9.86 -0.83 -12.49
N LEU A 36 9.30 -2.02 -12.33
CA LEU A 36 7.98 -2.37 -12.82
C LEU A 36 6.96 -1.82 -11.83
N THR A 37 5.89 -1.21 -12.33
CA THR A 37 4.94 -0.49 -11.48
C THR A 37 3.54 -1.05 -11.57
N HIS A 38 2.82 -1.02 -10.46
CA HIS A 38 1.39 -1.32 -10.39
C HIS A 38 0.71 -0.25 -9.53
N THR A 39 -0.41 0.30 -10.00
CA THR A 39 -1.19 1.31 -9.25
C THR A 39 -2.47 0.67 -8.73
N TYR A 40 -2.69 0.77 -7.42
CA TYR A 40 -3.92 0.33 -6.77
C TYR A 40 -4.96 1.45 -6.73
N GLU A 41 -6.25 1.08 -6.67
CA GLU A 41 -7.38 2.00 -6.63
C GLU A 41 -7.34 2.95 -5.41
N ASN A 42 -6.72 2.55 -4.31
CA ASN A 42 -6.61 3.36 -3.09
C ASN A 42 -5.50 4.43 -3.13
N GLY A 43 -4.91 4.69 -4.29
CA GLY A 43 -3.83 5.68 -4.47
C GLY A 43 -2.45 5.20 -4.01
N LEU A 44 -2.28 3.89 -3.79
CA LEU A 44 -0.97 3.28 -3.58
C LEU A 44 -0.32 2.91 -4.91
N VAL A 45 0.96 3.20 -5.06
CA VAL A 45 1.77 2.74 -6.20
C VAL A 45 2.82 1.76 -5.69
N LEU A 46 2.84 0.57 -6.26
CA LEU A 46 3.87 -0.44 -6.07
C LEU A 46 4.92 -0.27 -7.17
N GLY A 47 6.19 -0.28 -6.79
CA GLY A 47 7.34 -0.38 -7.68
C GLY A 47 8.20 -1.57 -7.29
N VAL A 48 8.48 -2.46 -8.22
CA VAL A 48 9.34 -3.63 -7.99
C VAL A 48 10.51 -3.59 -8.95
N ARG A 49 11.73 -3.66 -8.42
CA ARG A 49 12.95 -3.74 -9.21
C ARG A 49 13.78 -4.94 -8.81
N LEU A 50 14.32 -5.62 -9.83
CA LEU A 50 15.28 -6.71 -9.66
C LEU A 50 16.70 -6.19 -9.90
N GLU A 51 17.63 -6.54 -9.03
CA GLU A 51 19.05 -6.23 -9.21
C GLU A 51 19.96 -7.39 -8.80
N GLY A 52 20.92 -7.76 -9.66
CA GLY A 52 21.92 -8.76 -9.32
C GLY A 52 22.90 -8.27 -8.25
N VAL A 53 23.07 -9.03 -7.17
CA VAL A 53 24.01 -8.67 -6.10
C VAL A 53 25.42 -9.13 -6.46
N LYS A 54 26.25 -8.18 -6.94
CA LYS A 54 27.62 -8.46 -7.40
C LYS A 54 28.44 -9.25 -6.38
N GLY A 55 29.10 -10.30 -6.86
CA GLY A 55 29.96 -11.17 -6.03
C GLY A 55 29.19 -12.21 -5.20
N THR A 56 27.87 -12.33 -5.37
CA THR A 56 27.04 -13.31 -4.66
C THR A 56 26.11 -14.07 -5.63
N ARG A 57 25.50 -15.16 -5.17
CA ARG A 57 24.47 -15.93 -5.91
C ARG A 57 23.05 -15.43 -5.60
N GLY A 58 22.91 -14.13 -5.38
CA GLY A 58 21.69 -13.49 -4.91
C GLY A 58 21.16 -12.46 -5.91
N VAL A 59 19.84 -12.34 -5.95
CA VAL A 59 19.13 -11.23 -6.60
C VAL A 59 18.45 -10.42 -5.49
N HIS A 60 18.70 -9.12 -5.52
CA HIS A 60 18.01 -8.16 -4.69
C HIS A 60 16.67 -7.81 -5.36
N LEU A 61 15.61 -7.96 -4.59
CA LEU A 61 14.27 -7.52 -4.94
C LEU A 61 13.98 -6.26 -4.13
N ASP A 62 14.03 -5.11 -4.79
CA ASP A 62 13.72 -3.81 -4.22
C ASP A 62 12.23 -3.52 -4.43
N ILE A 63 11.46 -3.65 -3.35
CA ILE A 63 10.02 -3.39 -3.33
C ILE A 63 9.82 -2.01 -2.73
N VAL A 64 9.18 -1.13 -3.49
CA VAL A 64 8.87 0.24 -3.08
C VAL A 64 7.36 0.41 -3.09
N HIS A 65 6.79 0.77 -1.94
CA HIS A 65 5.41 1.22 -1.88
C HIS A 65 5.39 2.74 -1.75
N ILE A 66 4.54 3.39 -2.53
CA ILE A 66 4.36 4.84 -2.49
C ILE A 66 2.92 5.12 -2.13
N LEU A 67 2.73 5.82 -1.03
CA LEU A 67 1.44 6.35 -0.62
C LEU A 67 1.30 7.78 -1.11
N ASP A 68 0.51 8.00 -2.15
CA ASP A 68 0.22 9.34 -2.66
C ASP A 68 -0.97 9.95 -1.94
N LEU A 69 -0.72 10.78 -0.93
CA LEU A 69 -1.79 11.44 -0.17
C LEU A 69 -2.57 12.48 -0.98
N ARG A 70 -2.14 12.80 -2.21
CA ARG A 70 -2.88 13.70 -3.10
C ARG A 70 -4.05 12.97 -3.77
N LYS A 71 -3.91 11.67 -3.99
CA LYS A 71 -4.90 10.80 -4.66
C LYS A 71 -5.58 9.82 -3.71
N ALA A 72 -4.99 9.56 -2.56
CA ALA A 72 -5.46 8.45 -1.75
C ALA A 72 -6.83 8.74 -1.11
N GLU A 73 -7.78 7.87 -1.42
CA GLU A 73 -9.16 7.91 -0.95
C GLU A 73 -9.32 6.95 0.22
N PHE A 74 -9.08 7.46 1.42
CA PHE A 74 -9.40 6.75 2.65
C PHE A 74 -10.07 7.67 3.65
N GLY A 75 -10.69 7.05 4.65
CA GLY A 75 -11.25 7.75 5.79
C GLY A 75 -10.26 8.71 6.46
N LYS A 76 -10.78 9.75 7.11
CA LYS A 76 -9.95 10.78 7.75
C LYS A 76 -9.15 10.24 8.94
N THR A 77 -9.65 9.18 9.60
CA THR A 77 -9.04 8.64 10.82
C THR A 77 -7.73 7.93 10.52
N SER A 78 -6.84 7.91 11.52
CA SER A 78 -5.57 7.18 11.43
C SER A 78 -5.78 5.69 11.22
N LEU A 79 -6.82 5.12 11.83
CA LEU A 79 -7.16 3.71 11.73
C LEU A 79 -7.67 3.33 10.33
N ALA A 80 -8.55 4.14 9.73
CA ALA A 80 -9.04 3.91 8.37
C ALA A 80 -7.87 3.86 7.36
N MET A 81 -6.97 4.84 7.46
CA MET A 81 -5.77 4.88 6.63
C MET A 81 -4.85 3.68 6.88
N ARG A 82 -4.64 3.28 8.14
CA ARG A 82 -3.85 2.09 8.48
C ARG A 82 -4.44 0.83 7.88
N ALA A 83 -5.75 0.62 8.02
CA ALA A 83 -6.42 -0.56 7.47
C ALA A 83 -6.24 -0.64 5.94
N ALA A 84 -6.52 0.46 5.23
CA ALA A 84 -6.40 0.50 3.77
C ALA A 84 -4.95 0.30 3.28
N VAL A 85 -3.98 0.89 3.98
CA VAL A 85 -2.57 0.87 3.56
C VAL A 85 -1.87 -0.44 3.94
N LEU A 86 -2.04 -0.90 5.18
CA LEU A 86 -1.36 -2.08 5.69
C LEU A 86 -1.82 -3.36 5.03
N GLU A 87 -3.09 -3.45 4.61
CA GLU A 87 -3.59 -4.59 3.85
C GLU A 87 -2.79 -4.79 2.55
N SER A 88 -2.49 -3.71 1.84
CA SER A 88 -1.74 -3.75 0.57
C SER A 88 -0.23 -3.97 0.80
N MET A 89 0.34 -3.33 1.82
CA MET A 89 1.80 -3.37 2.07
C MET A 89 2.28 -4.63 2.81
N ASN A 90 1.37 -5.35 3.49
CA ASN A 90 1.68 -6.60 4.20
C ASN A 90 1.42 -7.85 3.36
N ARG A 91 1.20 -7.72 2.05
CA ARG A 91 1.03 -8.87 1.15
C ARG A 91 2.29 -9.72 1.11
N ASP A 92 2.09 -11.01 0.86
CA ASP A 92 3.19 -11.95 0.68
C ASP A 92 3.95 -11.68 -0.64
N LEU A 93 5.16 -12.20 -0.71
CA LEU A 93 6.05 -11.94 -1.85
C LEU A 93 5.45 -12.42 -3.18
N GLU A 94 4.75 -13.55 -3.16
CA GLU A 94 4.11 -14.14 -4.34
C GLU A 94 3.03 -13.19 -4.90
N SER A 95 2.13 -12.69 -4.05
CA SER A 95 1.13 -11.69 -4.45
C SER A 95 1.75 -10.40 -4.99
N ILE A 96 2.80 -9.88 -4.36
CA ILE A 96 3.45 -8.64 -4.81
C ILE A 96 4.08 -8.84 -6.20
N LEU A 97 4.68 -10.01 -6.45
CA LEU A 97 5.23 -10.33 -7.75
C LEU A 97 4.14 -10.62 -8.79
N GLU A 98 2.97 -11.10 -8.39
CA GLU A 98 1.81 -11.27 -9.27
C GLU A 98 1.30 -9.93 -9.80
N ASP A 99 1.21 -8.92 -8.95
CA ASP A 99 0.73 -7.58 -9.32
C ASP A 99 1.62 -6.88 -10.38
N VAL A 100 2.88 -7.31 -10.53
CA VAL A 100 3.85 -6.79 -11.52
C VAL A 100 4.27 -7.85 -12.57
N ASP A 101 3.50 -8.92 -12.72
CA ASP A 101 3.72 -10.00 -13.70
C ASP A 101 5.06 -10.75 -13.60
N LEU A 102 5.69 -10.75 -12.41
CA LEU A 102 6.95 -11.46 -12.13
C LEU A 102 6.77 -12.80 -11.41
N HIS A 103 5.54 -13.17 -11.03
CA HIS A 103 5.28 -14.39 -10.25
C HIS A 103 5.78 -15.68 -10.94
N THR A 104 5.79 -15.72 -12.27
CA THR A 104 6.24 -16.87 -13.06
C THR A 104 7.73 -17.20 -12.89
N PHE A 105 8.53 -16.22 -12.44
CA PHE A 105 9.96 -16.38 -12.20
C PHE A 105 10.28 -16.82 -10.77
N LEU A 106 9.28 -16.82 -9.87
CA LEU A 106 9.43 -17.29 -8.49
C LEU A 106 9.38 -18.82 -8.46
N ASP A 107 10.41 -19.44 -7.89
CA ASP A 107 10.46 -20.87 -7.66
C ASP A 107 10.97 -21.17 -6.24
N ALA A 108 10.54 -22.29 -5.67
CA ALA A 108 10.96 -22.74 -4.36
C ALA A 108 11.75 -24.04 -4.47
N GLN A 109 13.08 -23.95 -4.38
CA GLN A 109 13.89 -25.17 -4.36
C GLN A 109 13.87 -25.80 -2.98
N THR A 110 13.35 -27.03 -2.92
CA THR A 110 13.35 -27.84 -1.70
C THR A 110 14.54 -28.80 -1.71
N ILE A 111 15.53 -28.55 -0.86
CA ILE A 111 16.67 -29.46 -0.64
C ILE A 111 16.32 -30.42 0.50
N THR A 112 16.32 -31.72 0.20
CA THR A 112 16.08 -32.76 1.22
C THR A 112 17.39 -33.21 1.85
N THR A 113 17.47 -33.14 3.18
CA THR A 113 18.61 -33.57 3.99
C THR A 113 18.17 -34.60 5.04
N ALA A 114 19.13 -35.25 5.70
CA ALA A 114 18.85 -36.19 6.79
C ALA A 114 18.13 -35.56 8.01
N TRP A 115 18.11 -34.22 8.16
CA TRP A 115 17.38 -33.51 9.23
C TRP A 115 16.16 -32.74 8.73
N GLY A 116 15.70 -33.03 7.51
CA GLY A 116 14.47 -32.46 6.96
C GLY A 116 14.69 -31.66 5.68
N ARG A 117 13.64 -30.94 5.31
CA ARG A 117 13.58 -30.14 4.08
C ARG A 117 14.03 -28.71 4.37
N ILE A 118 14.81 -28.14 3.47
CA ILE A 118 15.18 -26.73 3.46
C ILE A 118 14.58 -26.15 2.19
N GLN A 119 13.66 -25.19 2.34
CA GLN A 119 13.11 -24.42 1.24
C GLN A 119 13.94 -23.15 1.09
N ILE A 120 14.38 -22.87 -0.14
CA ILE A 120 15.10 -21.65 -0.48
C ILE A 120 14.27 -20.95 -1.56
N PRO A 121 13.79 -19.71 -1.33
CA PRO A 121 13.13 -18.94 -2.36
C PRO A 121 14.17 -18.53 -3.40
N LEU A 122 13.91 -18.91 -4.64
CA LEU A 122 14.80 -18.66 -5.77
C LEU A 122 14.05 -17.91 -6.86
N LEU A 123 14.78 -17.03 -7.53
CA LEU A 123 14.36 -16.46 -8.80
C LEU A 123 15.02 -17.27 -9.92
N GLY A 124 14.23 -17.78 -10.84
CA GLY A 124 14.68 -18.46 -12.05
C GLY A 124 14.44 -17.60 -13.30
N SER A 125 15.11 -17.93 -14.40
CA SER A 125 14.73 -17.46 -15.74
C SER A 125 14.02 -18.62 -16.45
N GLY A 126 12.90 -18.35 -17.12
CA GLY A 126 12.03 -19.38 -17.72
C GLY A 126 12.79 -20.36 -18.64
N ASP A 127 13.81 -19.87 -19.34
CA ASP A 127 14.55 -20.64 -20.35
C ASP A 127 15.87 -21.26 -19.87
N HIS A 128 16.30 -21.01 -18.63
CA HIS A 128 17.60 -21.47 -18.14
C HIS A 128 17.59 -22.09 -16.73
N PRO A 129 18.46 -23.08 -16.46
CA PRO A 129 18.52 -23.76 -15.17
C PRO A 129 19.17 -22.93 -14.04
N SER A 130 19.63 -21.71 -14.33
CA SER A 130 20.27 -20.83 -13.34
C SER A 130 19.22 -20.24 -12.39
N LYS A 131 19.42 -20.44 -11.10
CA LYS A 131 18.55 -19.95 -10.03
C LYS A 131 19.35 -19.18 -9.01
N SER A 132 18.82 -18.05 -8.55
CA SER A 132 19.47 -17.16 -7.58
C SER A 132 18.59 -16.94 -6.36
N MET A 133 19.20 -16.82 -5.18
CA MET A 133 18.46 -16.59 -3.94
C MET A 133 17.91 -15.17 -3.90
N ILE A 134 16.65 -15.03 -3.47
CA ILE A 134 16.00 -13.72 -3.36
C ILE A 134 16.39 -13.06 -2.04
N HIS A 135 16.75 -11.78 -2.11
CA HIS A 135 16.98 -10.89 -0.99
C HIS A 135 16.00 -9.72 -1.10
N GLU A 136 14.98 -9.70 -0.24
CA GLU A 136 13.90 -8.73 -0.28
C GLU A 136 14.22 -7.50 0.59
N THR A 137 13.93 -6.31 0.08
CA THR A 137 13.82 -5.08 0.90
C THR A 137 12.52 -4.36 0.54
N ARG A 138 11.73 -3.99 1.56
CA ARG A 138 10.53 -3.17 1.37
C ARG A 138 10.81 -1.75 1.84
N THR A 139 10.52 -0.76 1.02
CA THR A 139 10.65 0.67 1.36
C THR A 139 9.33 1.37 1.14
N VAL A 140 8.91 2.23 2.06
CA VAL A 140 7.69 3.02 1.91
C VAL A 140 8.02 4.50 1.76
N TYR A 141 7.45 5.16 0.77
CA TYR A 141 7.46 6.61 0.62
C TYR A 141 6.05 7.16 0.80
N VAL A 142 5.94 8.36 1.37
CA VAL A 142 4.68 9.08 1.50
C VAL A 142 4.83 10.41 0.78
N ILE A 143 3.99 10.64 -0.23
CA ILE A 143 4.02 11.85 -1.03
C ILE A 143 2.96 12.83 -0.52
N VAL A 144 3.37 14.07 -0.27
CA VAL A 144 2.52 15.18 0.21
C VAL A 144 2.50 16.32 -0.81
N LYS A 145 1.39 17.08 -0.86
CA LYS A 145 1.17 18.13 -1.87
C LYS A 145 2.16 19.30 -1.77
N ASP A 146 2.37 19.88 -0.57
CA ASP A 146 3.17 21.11 -0.43
C ASP A 146 3.96 21.25 0.89
N THR A 147 3.41 20.74 2.01
CA THR A 147 4.05 20.81 3.33
C THR A 147 4.07 19.43 3.98
N LYS A 148 5.14 19.11 4.73
CA LYS A 148 5.18 17.90 5.56
C LYS A 148 3.90 17.83 6.39
N SER A 149 3.11 16.79 6.14
CA SER A 149 1.81 16.58 6.77
C SER A 149 1.95 16.64 8.29
N SER A 150 0.96 17.21 8.96
CA SER A 150 0.85 17.17 10.43
C SER A 150 0.54 15.76 10.96
N LYS A 151 0.15 14.82 10.07
CA LYS A 151 -0.12 13.43 10.43
C LYS A 151 1.17 12.67 10.72
N ASP A 152 1.12 11.84 11.76
CA ASP A 152 2.24 10.97 12.13
C ASP A 152 2.29 9.72 11.23
N PHE A 153 3.36 9.59 10.45
CA PHE A 153 3.67 8.44 9.60
C PHE A 153 4.82 7.59 10.14
N SER A 154 5.26 7.81 11.39
CA SER A 154 6.37 7.07 12.00
C SER A 154 6.12 5.57 12.14
N TRP A 155 4.85 5.16 12.14
CA TRP A 155 4.41 3.76 12.11
C TRP A 155 4.60 3.11 10.72
N LEU A 156 4.69 3.91 9.66
CA LEU A 156 4.77 3.44 8.28
C LEU A 156 6.19 3.58 7.71
N THR A 157 6.76 4.77 7.81
CA THR A 157 8.05 5.10 7.18
C THR A 157 8.89 6.05 8.04
N GLU A 158 10.15 6.21 7.68
CA GLU A 158 11.03 7.20 8.29
C GLU A 158 10.63 8.62 7.88
N SER A 159 10.79 9.60 8.77
CA SER A 159 10.43 11.01 8.50
C SER A 159 11.17 11.65 7.32
N LYS A 160 12.25 11.02 6.84
CA LYS A 160 13.00 11.44 5.64
C LYS A 160 12.35 10.98 4.32
N ARG A 161 11.45 9.98 4.38
CA ARG A 161 10.71 9.40 3.25
C ARG A 161 9.28 9.94 3.14
N VAL A 162 8.94 10.96 3.93
CA VAL A 162 7.76 11.82 3.75
C VAL A 162 8.21 13.04 2.96
N VAL A 163 7.84 13.09 1.68
CA VAL A 163 8.50 13.92 0.66
C VAL A 163 7.48 14.60 -0.26
N THR A 164 7.89 15.67 -0.93
CA THR A 164 7.12 16.20 -2.06
C THR A 164 7.42 15.39 -3.34
N PRO A 165 6.59 15.49 -4.40
CA PRO A 165 6.83 14.79 -5.66
C PRO A 165 8.20 15.10 -6.27
N GLU A 166 8.63 16.35 -6.19
CA GLU A 166 9.91 16.82 -6.74
C GLU A 166 11.12 16.24 -5.98
N GLU A 167 11.00 16.08 -4.66
CA GLU A 167 12.03 15.49 -3.81
C GLU A 167 12.13 13.97 -4.00
N PHE A 168 11.03 13.31 -4.35
CA PHE A 168 10.93 11.86 -4.44
C PHE A 168 11.96 11.28 -5.42
N ALA A 169 12.03 11.81 -6.65
CA ALA A 169 12.95 11.28 -7.68
C ALA A 169 14.42 11.35 -7.22
N PHE A 170 14.83 12.45 -6.59
CA PHE A 170 16.19 12.64 -6.10
C PHE A 170 16.51 11.75 -4.89
N LEU A 171 15.59 11.68 -3.92
CA LEU A 171 15.75 10.84 -2.73
C LEU A 171 15.78 9.37 -3.10
N ARG A 172 14.95 8.94 -4.07
CA ARG A 172 14.94 7.57 -4.55
C ARG A 172 16.29 7.17 -5.12
N LEU A 173 16.88 7.98 -6.01
CA LEU A 173 18.20 7.72 -6.57
C LEU A 173 19.30 7.62 -5.51
N THR A 174 19.20 8.42 -4.46
CA THR A 174 20.15 8.43 -3.34
C THR A 174 19.98 7.20 -2.47
N ASP A 175 18.75 6.86 -2.11
CA ASP A 175 18.41 5.67 -1.32
C ASP A 175 18.81 4.39 -2.05
N THR A 176 18.57 4.27 -3.37
CA THR A 176 19.01 3.10 -4.15
C THR A 176 20.53 2.89 -4.04
N LYS A 177 21.31 3.97 -4.14
CA LYS A 177 22.78 3.90 -4.04
C LYS A 177 23.24 3.50 -2.65
N SER A 178 22.64 4.09 -1.61
CA SER A 178 22.96 3.78 -0.22
C SER A 178 22.60 2.33 0.12
N LEU A 179 21.37 1.92 -0.21
CA LEU A 179 20.83 0.59 0.04
C LEU A 179 21.65 -0.48 -0.67
N ARG A 180 22.10 -0.23 -1.91
CA ARG A 180 22.98 -1.15 -2.64
C ARG A 180 24.30 -1.41 -1.91
N SER A 181 24.94 -0.35 -1.40
CA SER A 181 26.21 -0.48 -0.68
C SER A 181 26.02 -1.27 0.62
N GLU A 182 24.94 -0.97 1.35
CA GLU A 182 24.63 -1.64 2.61
C GLU A 182 24.24 -3.11 2.39
N LEU A 183 23.40 -3.40 1.40
CA LEU A 183 22.98 -4.76 1.02
C LEU A 183 24.16 -5.66 0.66
N LYS A 184 25.15 -5.13 -0.10
CA LYS A 184 26.38 -5.88 -0.42
C LYS A 184 27.17 -6.26 0.84
N ASN A 185 27.18 -5.41 1.86
CA ASN A 185 27.90 -5.67 3.11
C ASN A 185 27.18 -6.69 4.00
N GLN A 186 25.86 -6.84 3.87
CA GLN A 186 25.09 -7.79 4.67
C GLN A 186 25.08 -9.20 4.08
N ILE A 187 25.17 -9.35 2.76
CA ILE A 187 25.07 -10.66 2.10
C ILE A 187 26.44 -11.36 2.10
N THR A 188 26.53 -12.45 2.85
CA THR A 188 27.76 -13.24 2.96
C THR A 188 27.78 -14.43 2.00
N SER A 189 28.94 -14.66 1.36
CA SER A 189 29.13 -15.81 0.45
C SER A 189 29.45 -17.11 1.19
N GLU A 190 29.81 -17.05 2.48
CA GLU A 190 30.23 -18.20 3.28
C GLU A 190 29.09 -19.21 3.51
N LYS A 191 27.84 -18.74 3.57
CA LYS A 191 26.65 -19.57 3.75
C LYS A 191 26.56 -20.72 2.74
N TRP A 192 26.97 -20.50 1.49
CA TRP A 192 26.94 -21.53 0.45
C TRP A 192 27.91 -22.67 0.71
N LYS A 193 29.09 -22.39 1.27
CA LYS A 193 30.07 -23.41 1.65
C LYS A 193 29.54 -24.26 2.81
N LEU A 194 28.84 -23.65 3.75
CA LEU A 194 28.19 -24.35 4.87
C LEU A 194 27.04 -25.24 4.38
N LEU A 195 26.23 -24.77 3.44
CA LEU A 195 25.17 -25.55 2.82
C LEU A 195 25.72 -26.76 2.06
N GLU A 196 26.75 -26.56 1.23
CA GLU A 196 27.40 -27.63 0.46
C GLU A 196 28.02 -28.69 1.39
N LYS A 197 28.77 -28.24 2.41
CA LYS A 197 29.35 -29.13 3.42
C LYS A 197 28.25 -29.90 4.16
N GLY A 198 27.21 -29.21 4.61
CA GLY A 198 26.05 -29.80 5.26
C GLY A 198 25.42 -30.88 4.37
N PHE A 199 25.05 -30.55 3.15
CA PHE A 199 24.44 -31.50 2.22
C PHE A 199 25.31 -32.73 1.95
N ARG A 200 26.61 -32.52 1.66
CA ARG A 200 27.56 -33.61 1.42
C ARG A 200 27.70 -34.53 2.63
N ASP A 201 27.92 -33.96 3.80
CA ASP A 201 28.10 -34.70 5.05
C ASP A 201 26.78 -35.43 5.43
N SER A 202 25.61 -34.88 5.06
CA SER A 202 24.32 -35.54 5.20
C SER A 202 24.20 -36.82 4.38
N TRP A 203 24.54 -36.74 3.09
CA TRP A 203 24.53 -37.88 2.19
C TRP A 203 25.53 -38.95 2.58
N LEU A 204 26.74 -38.55 2.97
CA LEU A 204 27.73 -39.49 3.50
C LEU A 204 27.21 -40.17 4.78
N GLY A 205 26.59 -39.41 5.69
CA GLY A 205 25.91 -39.96 6.86
C GLY A 205 24.89 -41.04 6.51
N ILE A 206 24.00 -40.78 5.55
CA ILE A 206 22.99 -41.74 5.06
C ILE A 206 23.65 -42.98 4.46
N ILE A 207 24.69 -42.81 3.64
CA ILE A 207 25.43 -43.93 3.04
C ILE A 207 26.05 -44.81 4.13
N PHE A 208 26.70 -44.23 5.14
CA PHE A 208 27.26 -44.99 6.26
C PHE A 208 26.18 -45.63 7.14
N SER A 209 25.01 -45.01 7.29
CA SER A 209 23.85 -45.65 7.93
C SER A 209 23.33 -46.86 7.16
N SER A 210 23.38 -46.85 5.82
CA SER A 210 23.01 -48.03 5.02
C SER A 210 23.95 -49.22 5.24
N ILE A 211 25.24 -48.97 5.49
CA ILE A 211 26.23 -50.01 5.83
C ILE A 211 25.87 -50.68 7.16
N ILE A 212 25.32 -49.94 8.13
CA ILE A 212 24.82 -50.51 9.39
C ILE A 212 23.66 -51.47 9.12
N LEU A 213 22.70 -51.08 8.28
CA LEU A 213 21.56 -51.94 7.91
C LEU A 213 22.02 -53.21 7.20
N LEU A 214 22.98 -53.11 6.28
CA LEU A 214 23.60 -54.28 5.64
C LEU A 214 24.35 -55.16 6.65
N GLY A 215 25.06 -54.56 7.61
CA GLY A 215 25.72 -55.27 8.71
C GLY A 215 24.72 -56.04 9.59
N ILE A 216 23.60 -55.42 9.95
CA ILE A 216 22.54 -56.08 10.73
C ILE A 216 21.91 -57.21 9.90
N GLY A 217 21.58 -56.96 8.63
CA GLY A 217 21.00 -57.96 7.73
C GLY A 217 21.92 -59.17 7.52
N THR A 218 23.22 -58.94 7.41
CA THR A 218 24.22 -60.03 7.31
C THR A 218 24.37 -60.81 8.61
N ILE A 219 24.31 -60.17 9.79
CA ILE A 219 24.27 -60.87 11.09
C ILE A 219 23.04 -61.78 11.16
N VAL A 220 21.86 -61.25 10.81
CA VAL A 220 20.60 -62.02 10.78
C VAL A 220 20.72 -63.20 9.80
N GLY A 221 21.27 -62.96 8.61
CA GLY A 221 21.50 -64.02 7.62
C GLY A 221 22.46 -65.11 8.10
N ILE A 222 23.57 -64.75 8.76
CA ILE A 222 24.51 -65.70 9.36
C ILE A 222 23.83 -66.52 10.47
N LEU A 223 22.99 -65.88 11.30
CA LEU A 223 22.22 -66.56 12.35
C LEU A 223 21.24 -67.60 11.77
N PHE A 224 20.61 -67.31 10.62
CA PHE A 224 19.71 -68.26 9.95
C PHE A 224 20.44 -69.37 9.18
N ALA A 225 21.58 -69.07 8.56
CA ALA A 225 22.36 -70.04 7.78
C ALA A 225 23.27 -70.93 8.65
N ASN A 226 23.46 -70.58 9.93
CA ASN A 226 24.25 -71.28 10.94
C ASN A 226 25.72 -71.58 10.52
N GLN A 227 26.25 -70.80 9.58
CA GLN A 227 27.62 -70.85 9.07
C GLN A 227 28.06 -69.43 8.69
N GLY A 228 29.18 -68.96 9.24
CA GLY A 228 29.76 -67.66 8.88
C GLY A 228 30.54 -66.98 10.00
N ASN A 229 31.40 -66.03 9.64
CA ASN A 229 32.17 -65.23 10.60
C ASN A 229 31.42 -63.93 10.96
N MET A 230 31.06 -63.77 12.24
CA MET A 230 30.34 -62.59 12.74
C MET A 230 31.23 -61.35 12.94
N ALA A 231 32.56 -61.49 12.92
CA ALA A 231 33.46 -60.37 13.18
C ALA A 231 33.36 -59.26 12.12
N ALA A 232 33.28 -59.63 10.83
CA ALA A 232 33.20 -58.68 9.73
C ALA A 232 31.96 -57.76 9.79
N PRO A 233 30.73 -58.27 9.98
CA PRO A 233 29.56 -57.39 10.05
C PRO A 233 29.49 -56.56 11.35
N ILE A 234 30.05 -57.05 12.46
CA ILE A 234 30.16 -56.26 13.70
C ILE A 234 31.10 -55.07 13.49
N ILE A 235 32.27 -55.30 12.86
CA ILE A 235 33.22 -54.23 12.55
C ILE A 235 32.60 -53.20 11.61
N SER A 236 31.86 -53.63 10.57
CA SER A 236 31.20 -52.70 9.65
C SER A 236 30.13 -51.86 10.35
N ILE A 237 29.39 -52.42 11.33
CA ILE A 237 28.43 -51.66 12.14
C ILE A 237 29.15 -50.62 13.01
N ILE A 238 30.24 -50.99 13.69
CA ILE A 238 30.98 -50.06 14.56
C ILE A 238 31.56 -48.89 13.74
N ILE A 239 32.19 -49.20 12.60
CA ILE A 239 32.73 -48.17 11.70
C ILE A 239 31.60 -47.31 11.13
N GLY A 240 30.49 -47.92 10.70
CA GLY A 240 29.32 -47.21 10.21
C GLY A 240 28.72 -46.25 11.25
N LEU A 241 28.64 -46.66 12.51
CA LEU A 241 28.14 -45.83 13.61
C LEU A 241 29.08 -44.66 13.91
N MET A 242 30.39 -44.91 14.01
CA MET A 242 31.36 -43.85 14.30
C MET A 242 31.45 -42.84 13.17
N VAL A 243 31.66 -43.31 11.94
CA VAL A 243 31.87 -42.44 10.77
C VAL A 243 30.56 -41.79 10.36
N GLY A 244 29.46 -42.56 10.29
CA GLY A 244 28.14 -42.03 9.98
C GLY A 244 27.64 -41.03 11.04
N GLY A 245 27.85 -41.33 12.32
CA GLY A 245 27.53 -40.40 13.41
C GLY A 245 28.32 -39.09 13.33
N ALA A 246 29.61 -39.15 13.02
CA ALA A 246 30.44 -37.95 12.85
C ALA A 246 29.98 -37.07 11.69
N PHE A 247 29.68 -37.67 10.52
CA PHE A 247 29.16 -36.95 9.37
C PHE A 247 27.77 -36.34 9.64
N LEU A 248 26.88 -37.10 10.28
CA LEU A 248 25.55 -36.58 10.63
C LEU A 248 25.65 -35.43 11.65
N SER A 249 26.55 -35.52 12.62
CA SER A 249 26.78 -34.43 13.57
C SER A 249 27.34 -33.17 12.89
N SER A 250 28.40 -33.32 12.10
CA SER A 250 29.02 -32.22 11.30
C SER A 250 27.99 -31.49 10.46
N SER A 251 27.16 -32.27 9.78
CA SER A 251 26.18 -31.72 8.87
C SER A 251 25.03 -31.01 9.60
N ARG A 252 24.57 -31.52 10.74
CA ARG A 252 23.62 -30.80 11.60
C ARG A 252 24.17 -29.43 12.01
N THR A 253 25.45 -29.38 12.39
CA THR A 253 26.12 -28.12 12.75
C THR A 253 26.15 -27.17 11.55
N SER A 254 26.67 -27.61 10.40
CA SER A 254 26.78 -26.74 9.21
C SER A 254 25.43 -26.25 8.67
N LEU A 255 24.38 -27.09 8.70
CA LEU A 255 23.03 -26.65 8.31
C LEU A 255 22.40 -25.71 9.33
N SER A 256 22.67 -25.89 10.62
CA SER A 256 22.20 -24.96 11.65
C SER A 256 22.88 -23.60 11.54
N GLU A 257 24.18 -23.56 11.24
CA GLU A 257 24.94 -22.33 10.99
C GLU A 257 24.46 -21.64 9.72
N PHE A 258 24.23 -22.40 8.63
CA PHE A 258 23.63 -21.88 7.40
C PHE A 258 22.29 -21.19 7.69
N ARG A 259 21.36 -21.86 8.38
CA ARG A 259 20.05 -21.29 8.72
C ARG A 259 20.20 -20.03 9.57
N LYS A 260 21.13 -20.03 10.52
CA LYS A 260 21.40 -18.86 11.37
C LYS A 260 21.86 -17.67 10.55
N ILE A 261 22.82 -17.87 9.64
CA ILE A 261 23.31 -16.79 8.76
C ILE A 261 22.19 -16.26 7.88
N VAL A 262 21.44 -17.14 7.21
CA VAL A 262 20.30 -16.73 6.36
C VAL A 262 19.26 -15.94 7.16
N SER A 263 18.87 -16.42 8.34
CA SER A 263 17.91 -15.71 9.19
C SER A 263 18.43 -14.36 9.70
N GLU A 264 19.74 -14.26 9.93
CA GLU A 264 20.37 -13.01 10.36
C GLU A 264 20.43 -12.00 9.20
N GLU A 265 20.73 -12.47 7.98
CA GLU A 265 20.68 -11.65 6.77
C GLU A 265 19.26 -11.15 6.50
N GLU A 266 18.26 -12.04 6.51
CA GLU A 266 16.85 -11.68 6.33
C GLU A 266 16.37 -10.66 7.37
N ARG A 267 16.75 -10.84 8.64
CA ARG A 267 16.43 -9.89 9.70
C ARG A 267 17.05 -8.51 9.43
N LYS A 268 18.35 -8.46 9.07
CA LYS A 268 19.03 -7.19 8.79
C LYS A 268 18.46 -6.49 7.56
N LEU A 269 18.09 -7.23 6.52
CA LEU A 269 17.44 -6.69 5.32
C LEU A 269 16.03 -6.17 5.65
N SER A 270 15.28 -6.87 6.49
CA SER A 270 13.96 -6.44 6.98
C SER A 270 14.04 -5.18 7.85
N GLU A 271 15.09 -5.03 8.65
CA GLU A 271 15.37 -3.84 9.49
C GLU A 271 15.89 -2.63 8.70
N MET A 272 16.60 -2.86 7.59
CA MET A 272 17.07 -1.81 6.69
C MET A 272 15.91 -1.21 5.87
N GLY A 273 14.90 -2.03 5.57
CA GLY A 273 13.63 -1.61 5.01
C GLY A 273 12.61 -1.21 6.09
N ASP A 274 11.38 -0.97 5.64
CA ASP A 274 10.23 -0.68 6.49
C ASP A 274 9.42 -1.96 6.81
N LYS A 275 9.88 -3.14 6.37
CA LYS A 275 9.17 -4.42 6.52
C LYS A 275 8.88 -4.77 7.98
N THR A 276 9.89 -4.73 8.85
CA THR A 276 9.68 -5.03 10.29
C THR A 276 8.72 -4.02 10.93
N ARG A 277 8.75 -2.76 10.48
CA ARG A 277 7.86 -1.71 10.99
C ARG A 277 6.41 -1.92 10.55
N ILE A 278 6.20 -2.30 9.29
CA ILE A 278 4.90 -2.71 8.75
C ILE A 278 4.36 -3.91 9.53
N GLU A 279 5.17 -4.97 9.70
CA GLU A 279 4.77 -6.19 10.42
C GLU A 279 4.37 -5.90 11.87
N LEU A 280 5.14 -5.05 12.58
CA LEU A 280 4.79 -4.61 13.93
C LEU A 280 3.49 -3.81 13.94
N SER A 281 3.32 -2.88 13.01
CA SER A 281 2.09 -2.07 12.91
C SER A 281 0.86 -2.94 12.61
N VAL A 282 1.00 -3.94 11.74
CA VAL A 282 -0.06 -4.91 11.46
C VAL A 282 -0.44 -5.69 12.72
N LEU A 283 0.55 -6.15 13.49
CA LEU A 283 0.32 -6.91 14.71
C LEU A 283 -0.36 -6.05 15.78
N GLU A 284 0.05 -4.79 15.93
CA GLU A 284 -0.52 -3.84 16.89
C GLU A 284 -1.97 -3.46 16.56
N ASN A 285 -2.34 -3.42 15.27
CA ASN A 285 -3.66 -2.96 14.82
C ASN A 285 -4.52 -4.12 14.26
N GLN A 286 -4.15 -5.38 14.50
CA GLN A 286 -4.76 -6.53 13.84
C GLN A 286 -6.26 -6.66 14.14
N ASP A 287 -6.64 -6.47 15.39
CA ASP A 287 -8.04 -6.62 15.82
C ASP A 287 -8.90 -5.46 15.31
N ASP A 288 -8.38 -4.23 15.34
CA ASP A 288 -9.08 -3.05 14.82
C ASP A 288 -9.26 -3.10 13.30
N MET A 289 -8.26 -3.57 12.55
CA MET A 289 -8.36 -3.76 11.10
C MET A 289 -9.37 -4.86 10.75
N ARG A 290 -9.44 -5.95 11.52
CA ARG A 290 -10.46 -6.99 11.35
C ARG A 290 -11.86 -6.46 11.60
N LEU A 291 -12.03 -5.71 12.68
CA LEU A 291 -13.28 -5.04 13.02
C LEU A 291 -13.73 -4.12 11.88
N LEU A 292 -12.83 -3.29 11.35
CA LEU A 292 -13.15 -2.44 10.19
C LEU A 292 -13.49 -3.25 8.95
N GLY A 293 -12.78 -4.35 8.68
CA GLY A 293 -13.11 -5.25 7.57
C GLY A 293 -14.50 -5.88 7.69
N ASP A 294 -14.85 -6.36 8.88
CA ASP A 294 -16.17 -6.95 9.18
C ASP A 294 -17.29 -5.89 9.03
N LEU A 295 -17.06 -4.69 9.58
CA LEU A 295 -17.99 -3.57 9.40
C LEU A 295 -18.12 -3.19 7.93
N ASN A 296 -17.02 -3.05 7.21
CA ASN A 296 -17.02 -2.68 5.79
C ASN A 296 -17.85 -3.67 4.96
N PHE A 297 -17.71 -4.97 5.24
CA PHE A 297 -18.46 -6.04 4.60
C PHE A 297 -19.97 -5.98 4.88
N ILE A 298 -20.38 -5.59 6.10
CA ILE A 298 -21.78 -5.59 6.52
C ILE A 298 -22.47 -4.25 6.20
N VAL A 299 -21.82 -3.14 6.52
CA VAL A 299 -22.37 -1.79 6.45
C VAL A 299 -22.45 -1.29 5.02
N SER A 300 -21.44 -1.55 4.18
CA SER A 300 -21.44 -1.02 2.80
C SER A 300 -22.65 -1.50 1.98
N PRO A 301 -23.05 -2.79 1.99
CA PRO A 301 -24.28 -3.23 1.33
C PRO A 301 -25.56 -2.60 1.89
N LEU A 302 -25.64 -2.39 3.21
CA LEU A 302 -26.81 -1.77 3.84
C LEU A 302 -26.94 -0.29 3.47
N MET A 303 -25.82 0.43 3.44
CA MET A 303 -25.79 1.82 2.96
C MET A 303 -26.13 1.92 1.47
N ALA A 304 -25.66 0.99 0.64
CA ALA A 304 -26.06 0.92 -0.77
C ALA A 304 -27.56 0.66 -0.94
N GLN A 305 -28.18 -0.19 -0.09
CA GLN A 305 -29.63 -0.38 -0.07
C GLN A 305 -30.37 0.90 0.33
N ALA A 306 -29.87 1.61 1.35
CA ALA A 306 -30.43 2.89 1.76
C ALA A 306 -30.37 3.92 0.60
N ALA A 307 -29.26 3.97 -0.14
CA ALA A 307 -29.10 4.81 -1.33
C ALA A 307 -30.17 4.50 -2.39
N ASN A 308 -30.38 3.23 -2.71
CA ASN A 308 -31.39 2.80 -3.69
C ASN A 308 -32.83 3.13 -3.25
N ALA A 309 -33.12 3.05 -1.95
CA ALA A 309 -34.41 3.46 -1.40
C ALA A 309 -34.58 4.99 -1.49
N LEU A 310 -33.54 5.76 -1.19
CA LEU A 310 -33.54 7.22 -1.35
C LEU A 310 -33.73 7.65 -2.81
N SER A 311 -33.11 6.97 -3.78
CA SER A 311 -33.29 7.28 -5.21
C SER A 311 -34.75 7.06 -5.66
N SER A 312 -35.43 6.12 -5.02
CA SER A 312 -36.82 5.75 -5.31
C SER A 312 -37.83 6.55 -4.46
N ALA A 313 -37.36 7.50 -3.66
CA ALA A 313 -38.16 8.28 -2.69
C ALA A 313 -38.90 7.42 -1.64
N GLU A 314 -38.37 6.24 -1.32
CA GLU A 314 -38.88 5.33 -0.30
C GLU A 314 -38.17 5.56 1.05
N TYR A 315 -38.49 6.67 1.73
CA TYR A 315 -37.77 7.07 2.95
C TYR A 315 -37.88 6.05 4.09
N ASP A 316 -39.03 5.40 4.25
CA ASP A 316 -39.23 4.39 5.30
C ASP A 316 -38.27 3.20 5.13
N ASN A 317 -38.04 2.77 3.88
CA ASN A 317 -37.09 1.71 3.56
C ASN A 317 -35.65 2.18 3.76
N ALA A 318 -35.32 3.42 3.35
CA ALA A 318 -34.00 4.00 3.57
C ALA A 318 -33.66 4.10 5.06
N VAL A 319 -34.58 4.60 5.88
CA VAL A 319 -34.44 4.70 7.34
C VAL A 319 -34.30 3.30 7.95
N SER A 320 -35.09 2.31 7.50
CA SER A 320 -34.97 0.93 7.99
C SER A 320 -33.58 0.33 7.72
N SER A 321 -33.02 0.54 6.53
CA SER A 321 -31.67 0.08 6.20
C SER A 321 -30.61 0.78 7.05
N VAL A 322 -30.76 2.08 7.29
CA VAL A 322 -29.84 2.87 8.12
C VAL A 322 -29.94 2.52 9.61
N CYS A 323 -31.13 2.27 10.15
CA CYS A 323 -31.28 1.75 11.51
C CYS A 323 -30.58 0.39 11.66
N SER A 324 -30.61 -0.45 10.62
CA SER A 324 -29.85 -1.72 10.62
C SER A 324 -28.34 -1.48 10.66
N VAL A 325 -27.84 -0.43 10.00
CA VAL A 325 -26.43 -0.01 10.10
C VAL A 325 -26.08 0.43 11.52
N MET A 326 -26.95 1.23 12.15
CA MET A 326 -26.77 1.66 13.54
C MET A 326 -26.74 0.47 14.51
N ASP A 327 -27.64 -0.51 14.31
CA ASP A 327 -27.70 -1.73 15.10
C ASP A 327 -26.41 -2.56 15.00
N GLU A 328 -25.86 -2.72 13.80
CA GLU A 328 -24.57 -3.41 13.62
C GLU A 328 -23.42 -2.62 14.26
N CYS A 329 -23.37 -1.29 14.12
CA CYS A 329 -22.37 -0.46 14.81
C CYS A 329 -22.45 -0.64 16.34
N MET A 330 -23.65 -0.66 16.92
CA MET A 330 -23.84 -0.91 18.36
C MET A 330 -23.45 -2.33 18.77
N ARG A 331 -23.68 -3.32 17.91
CA ARG A 331 -23.30 -4.73 18.16
C ARG A 331 -21.79 -4.91 18.21
N PHE A 332 -21.07 -4.17 17.38
CA PHE A 332 -19.61 -4.19 17.31
C PHE A 332 -18.93 -3.25 18.33
N SER A 333 -19.69 -2.38 18.99
CA SER A 333 -19.19 -1.56 20.10
C SER A 333 -18.67 -2.45 21.25
N PRO A 334 -17.51 -2.11 21.86
CA PRO A 334 -17.05 -2.82 23.04
C PRO A 334 -18.07 -2.69 24.18
N SER A 335 -18.17 -3.77 24.96
CA SER A 335 -19.25 -3.96 25.93
C SER A 335 -19.10 -3.12 27.21
N ASP A 336 -17.92 -2.54 27.46
CA ASP A 336 -17.61 -1.81 28.70
C ASP A 336 -17.95 -0.32 28.58
N LEU A 337 -19.23 0.02 28.80
CA LEU A 337 -19.75 1.39 28.88
C LEU A 337 -18.93 2.30 29.83
N ASP A 338 -18.31 1.74 30.87
CA ASP A 338 -17.47 2.47 31.83
C ASP A 338 -16.17 3.03 31.21
N THR A 339 -15.75 2.53 30.05
CA THR A 339 -14.59 3.03 29.30
C THR A 339 -14.95 4.09 28.25
N ILE A 340 -16.24 4.22 27.92
CA ILE A 340 -16.76 5.17 26.93
C ILE A 340 -16.80 6.56 27.56
N LYS A 341 -15.81 7.39 27.21
CA LYS A 341 -15.67 8.78 27.68
C LYS A 341 -16.61 9.76 26.94
N SER A 342 -17.74 9.32 26.39
CA SER A 342 -18.64 10.25 25.68
C SER A 342 -19.19 11.27 26.66
N SER A 343 -19.14 12.55 26.34
CA SER A 343 -19.67 13.63 27.21
C SER A 343 -21.19 13.58 27.33
N LEU A 344 -21.84 12.88 26.39
CA LEU A 344 -23.27 12.67 26.22
C LEU A 344 -23.83 11.43 26.95
N VAL A 345 -23.24 11.00 28.09
CA VAL A 345 -23.81 9.92 28.93
C VAL A 345 -25.14 10.37 29.57
N GLY A 346 -26.20 10.41 28.75
CA GLY A 346 -27.60 10.44 29.13
C GLY A 346 -28.17 9.01 29.10
N GLY A 347 -29.31 8.79 29.74
CA GLY A 347 -29.87 7.46 30.07
C GLY A 347 -30.26 6.50 28.93
N ASP A 348 -29.78 6.68 27.69
CA ASP A 348 -29.95 5.75 26.57
C ASP A 348 -28.65 4.98 26.31
N GLU A 349 -28.67 3.68 26.63
CA GLU A 349 -27.53 2.77 26.48
C GLU A 349 -27.14 2.54 25.00
N GLY A 350 -28.12 2.55 24.09
CA GLY A 350 -27.88 2.35 22.66
C GLY A 350 -27.16 3.55 22.05
N LEU A 351 -27.63 4.76 22.35
CA LEU A 351 -26.98 5.99 21.92
C LEU A 351 -25.53 6.08 22.43
N ALA A 352 -25.31 5.75 23.71
CA ALA A 352 -23.97 5.78 24.30
C ALA A 352 -23.01 4.79 23.63
N LYS A 353 -23.47 3.58 23.32
CA LYS A 353 -22.67 2.59 22.56
C LYS A 353 -22.39 3.05 21.15
N PHE A 354 -23.41 3.54 20.45
CA PHE A 354 -23.26 3.99 19.07
C PHE A 354 -22.25 5.14 18.96
N VAL A 355 -22.43 6.21 19.74
CA VAL A 355 -21.51 7.36 19.70
C VAL A 355 -20.13 7.01 20.25
N GLY A 356 -20.09 6.22 21.33
CA GLY A 356 -18.84 5.75 21.94
C GLY A 356 -17.97 4.94 20.98
N PHE A 357 -18.60 4.11 20.14
CA PHE A 357 -17.93 3.34 19.11
C PHE A 357 -17.23 4.23 18.06
N PHE A 358 -17.91 5.27 17.55
CA PHE A 358 -17.29 6.19 16.60
C PHE A 358 -16.15 7.00 17.24
N ALA A 359 -16.29 7.38 18.51
CA ALA A 359 -15.23 8.05 19.26
C ALA A 359 -13.96 7.17 19.38
N GLU A 360 -14.13 5.90 19.71
CA GLU A 360 -13.02 4.94 19.79
C GLU A 360 -12.29 4.74 18.45
N LEU A 361 -13.04 4.75 17.35
CA LEU A 361 -12.49 4.69 16.00
C LEU A 361 -11.89 6.03 15.50
N GLY A 362 -11.87 7.06 16.36
CA GLY A 362 -11.24 8.35 16.11
C GLY A 362 -12.11 9.38 15.38
N ALA A 363 -13.43 9.20 15.39
CA ALA A 363 -14.40 10.12 14.78
C ALA A 363 -15.13 11.00 15.82
N ASP A 364 -14.38 11.47 16.84
CA ASP A 364 -14.89 12.35 17.91
C ASP A 364 -15.56 13.63 17.37
N GLU A 365 -15.15 14.10 16.20
CA GLU A 365 -15.68 15.31 15.57
C GLU A 365 -17.18 15.20 15.21
N TYR A 366 -17.70 13.98 15.05
CA TYR A 366 -19.12 13.73 14.73
C TYR A 366 -19.99 13.41 15.95
N GLU A 367 -19.48 13.49 17.19
CA GLU A 367 -20.19 13.04 18.41
C GLU A 367 -21.63 13.61 18.49
N THR A 368 -21.79 14.92 18.26
CA THR A 368 -23.08 15.60 18.37
C THR A 368 -23.99 15.30 17.17
N ASP A 369 -23.45 15.33 15.96
CA ASP A 369 -24.23 15.13 14.73
C ASP A 369 -24.72 13.68 14.61
N LEU A 370 -23.90 12.72 15.02
CA LEU A 370 -24.28 11.30 15.10
C LEU A 370 -25.31 11.05 16.20
N ALA A 371 -25.22 11.74 17.32
CA ALA A 371 -26.24 11.63 18.37
C ALA A 371 -27.61 12.14 17.89
N LEU A 372 -27.63 13.28 17.18
CA LEU A 372 -28.85 13.80 16.57
C LEU A 372 -29.40 12.86 15.49
N ALA A 373 -28.54 12.35 14.60
CA ALA A 373 -28.93 11.40 13.57
C ALA A 373 -29.50 10.11 14.17
N TYR A 374 -28.89 9.57 15.22
CA TYR A 374 -29.37 8.38 15.91
C TYR A 374 -30.78 8.59 16.47
N VAL A 375 -31.00 9.66 17.24
CA VAL A 375 -32.32 9.93 17.85
C VAL A 375 -33.39 10.17 16.79
N ALA A 376 -33.06 10.94 15.75
CA ALA A 376 -34.01 11.27 14.69
C ALA A 376 -34.41 10.04 13.85
N LEU A 377 -33.45 9.21 13.44
CA LEU A 377 -33.70 8.07 12.57
C LEU A 377 -34.33 6.89 13.32
N THR A 378 -33.91 6.63 14.56
CA THR A 378 -34.55 5.59 15.39
C THR A 378 -35.96 6.00 15.87
N GLY A 379 -36.20 7.30 16.07
CA GLY A 379 -37.50 7.87 16.43
C GLY A 379 -38.49 7.99 15.26
N TYR A 380 -38.03 7.86 14.01
CA TYR A 380 -38.81 8.11 12.80
C TYR A 380 -40.12 7.32 12.71
N ALA A 381 -40.14 6.08 13.23
CA ALA A 381 -41.35 5.25 13.25
C ALA A 381 -42.45 5.78 14.19
N ILE A 382 -42.08 6.60 15.18
CA ILE A 382 -42.99 7.17 16.17
C ILE A 382 -43.38 8.60 15.78
N ASP A 383 -42.40 9.41 15.37
CA ASP A 383 -42.58 10.79 14.92
C ASP A 383 -41.77 11.03 13.64
N PRO A 384 -42.39 10.86 12.45
CA PRO A 384 -41.69 11.00 11.19
C PRO A 384 -41.16 12.42 10.97
N ILE A 385 -39.85 12.53 10.76
CA ILE A 385 -39.17 13.77 10.38
C ILE A 385 -39.32 14.04 8.88
N SER A 386 -38.99 15.26 8.45
CA SER A 386 -39.09 15.66 7.04
C SER A 386 -38.10 14.89 6.16
N ALA A 387 -38.39 14.80 4.86
CA ALA A 387 -37.49 14.13 3.91
C ALA A 387 -36.10 14.77 3.87
N GLU A 388 -36.02 16.10 4.00
CA GLU A 388 -34.75 16.86 4.05
C GLU A 388 -33.93 16.50 5.30
N GLU A 389 -34.57 16.36 6.46
CA GLU A 389 -33.92 15.92 7.70
C GLU A 389 -33.43 14.48 7.59
N VAL A 390 -34.23 13.57 7.03
CA VAL A 390 -33.81 12.16 6.81
C VAL A 390 -32.55 12.13 5.94
N ILE A 391 -32.56 12.86 4.83
CA ILE A 391 -31.44 12.95 3.91
C ILE A 391 -30.18 13.48 4.61
N THR A 392 -30.34 14.54 5.42
CA THR A 392 -29.23 15.16 6.16
C THR A 392 -28.62 14.18 7.15
N HIS A 393 -29.44 13.47 7.93
CA HIS A 393 -28.95 12.50 8.91
C HIS A 393 -28.28 11.28 8.26
N ILE A 394 -28.79 10.82 7.11
CA ILE A 394 -28.15 9.75 6.35
C ILE A 394 -26.82 10.22 5.76
N ALA A 395 -26.73 11.46 5.28
CA ALA A 395 -25.47 12.05 4.79
C ALA A 395 -24.42 12.15 5.91
N THR A 396 -24.82 12.60 7.11
CA THR A 396 -23.94 12.62 8.29
C THR A 396 -23.40 11.23 8.61
N LEU A 397 -24.28 10.22 8.64
CA LEU A 397 -23.86 8.84 8.90
C LEU A 397 -22.94 8.31 7.80
N ASN A 398 -23.27 8.57 6.53
CA ASN A 398 -22.46 8.18 5.38
C ASN A 398 -21.01 8.72 5.49
N ASN A 399 -20.89 10.01 5.81
CA ASN A 399 -19.61 10.67 6.02
C ASN A 399 -18.84 10.06 7.20
N ALA A 400 -19.51 9.87 8.34
CA ALA A 400 -18.87 9.30 9.52
C ALA A 400 -18.35 7.88 9.27
N LEU A 401 -19.17 7.01 8.65
CA LEU A 401 -18.82 5.63 8.33
C LEU A 401 -17.63 5.55 7.37
N TYR A 402 -17.60 6.41 6.36
CA TYR A 402 -16.45 6.51 5.48
C TYR A 402 -15.20 7.01 6.20
N HIS A 403 -15.34 8.03 7.06
CA HIS A 403 -14.20 8.58 7.78
C HIS A 403 -13.53 7.59 8.72
N ILE A 404 -14.29 6.67 9.34
CA ILE A 404 -13.74 5.57 10.14
C ILE A 404 -13.26 4.38 9.30
N GLY A 405 -13.51 4.35 7.98
CA GLY A 405 -13.12 3.26 7.08
C GLY A 405 -14.10 2.08 7.05
N ALA A 406 -15.28 2.22 7.65
CA ALA A 406 -16.34 1.21 7.66
C ALA A 406 -17.22 1.23 6.40
N LEU A 407 -16.99 2.18 5.48
CA LEU A 407 -17.72 2.28 4.22
C LEU A 407 -16.74 2.29 3.06
N ARG A 408 -17.03 1.51 2.01
CA ARG A 408 -16.24 1.54 0.78
C ARG A 408 -16.40 2.86 0.01
N PRO A 409 -15.34 3.34 -0.67
CA PRO A 409 -15.40 4.56 -1.47
C PRO A 409 -16.50 4.54 -2.54
N ASP A 410 -16.66 3.43 -3.28
CA ASP A 410 -17.68 3.26 -4.31
C ASP A 410 -19.11 3.53 -3.80
N VAL A 411 -19.44 3.01 -2.62
CA VAL A 411 -20.75 3.22 -2.00
C VAL A 411 -20.91 4.65 -1.50
N LYS A 412 -19.84 5.25 -0.98
CA LYS A 412 -19.87 6.64 -0.57
C LYS A 412 -20.18 7.56 -1.75
N GLU A 413 -19.48 7.40 -2.87
CA GLU A 413 -19.68 8.20 -4.07
C GLU A 413 -21.12 8.09 -4.58
N ILE A 414 -21.68 6.87 -4.63
CA ILE A 414 -23.08 6.66 -5.05
C ILE A 414 -24.05 7.48 -4.20
N ILE A 415 -23.84 7.51 -2.88
CA ILE A 415 -24.70 8.28 -1.97
C ILE A 415 -24.47 9.78 -2.18
N ASP A 416 -23.22 10.23 -2.24
CA ASP A 416 -22.88 11.65 -2.42
C ASP A 416 -23.42 12.19 -3.76
N ASP A 417 -23.30 11.43 -4.85
CA ASP A 417 -23.85 11.76 -6.16
C ASP A 417 -25.37 11.89 -6.13
N LEU A 418 -26.04 11.00 -5.41
CA LEU A 418 -27.49 11.03 -5.25
C LEU A 418 -27.92 12.27 -4.46
N LEU A 419 -27.21 12.59 -3.38
CA LEU A 419 -27.42 13.78 -2.58
C LEU A 419 -27.20 15.06 -3.39
N ASN A 420 -26.10 15.12 -4.15
CA ASN A 420 -25.75 16.26 -5.01
C ASN A 420 -26.72 16.44 -6.17
N SER A 421 -27.10 15.36 -6.85
CA SER A 421 -28.09 15.37 -7.94
C SER A 421 -29.44 15.91 -7.44
N ARG A 422 -29.81 15.56 -6.21
CA ARG A 422 -31.05 16.01 -5.60
C ARG A 422 -31.00 17.47 -5.18
N ALA A 423 -29.94 17.89 -4.50
CA ALA A 423 -29.70 19.30 -4.17
C ALA A 423 -29.69 20.18 -5.43
N GLY A 424 -29.09 19.69 -6.52
CA GLY A 424 -29.11 20.35 -7.82
C GLY A 424 -30.52 20.49 -8.42
N LYS A 425 -31.34 19.43 -8.36
CA LYS A 425 -32.74 19.49 -8.82
C LYS A 425 -33.56 20.49 -8.01
N GLU A 426 -33.41 20.48 -6.69
CA GLU A 426 -34.12 21.41 -5.80
C GLU A 426 -33.71 22.86 -6.02
N ALA A 427 -32.41 23.13 -6.19
CA ALA A 427 -31.92 24.47 -6.54
C ALA A 427 -32.47 24.95 -7.89
N VAL A 428 -32.57 24.06 -8.89
CA VAL A 428 -33.19 24.37 -10.19
C VAL A 428 -34.68 24.64 -10.04
N GLU A 429 -35.40 23.86 -9.26
CA GLU A 429 -36.83 24.06 -9.00
C GLU A 429 -37.08 25.37 -8.25
N TYR A 430 -36.28 25.69 -7.23
CA TYR A 430 -36.34 26.97 -6.52
C TYR A 430 -36.02 28.16 -7.45
N LEU A 431 -34.97 28.07 -8.27
CA LEU A 431 -34.66 29.11 -9.25
C LEU A 431 -35.77 29.28 -10.27
N ASN A 432 -36.39 28.19 -10.71
CA ASN A 432 -37.50 28.23 -11.65
C ASN A 432 -38.76 28.82 -11.00
N GLU A 433 -39.01 28.54 -9.72
CA GLU A 433 -40.08 29.15 -8.95
C GLU A 433 -39.82 30.65 -8.76
N GLU A 434 -38.61 31.06 -8.38
CA GLU A 434 -38.22 32.46 -8.22
C GLU A 434 -38.29 33.23 -9.55
N LEU A 435 -37.86 32.63 -10.66
CA LEU A 435 -37.98 33.20 -12.00
C LEU A 435 -39.44 33.25 -12.51
N SER A 436 -40.31 32.41 -11.97
CA SER A 436 -41.74 32.40 -12.28
C SER A 436 -42.55 33.37 -11.43
N LYS A 437 -41.95 33.96 -10.37
CA LYS A 437 -42.58 35.04 -9.62
C LYS A 437 -42.65 36.28 -10.53
N PRO A 438 -43.83 36.90 -10.68
CA PRO A 438 -43.97 38.11 -11.48
C PRO A 438 -43.09 39.20 -10.86
N LEU A 439 -42.23 39.82 -11.68
CA LEU A 439 -41.42 40.99 -11.31
C LEU A 439 -42.32 42.00 -10.57
N GLU A 440 -41.98 42.31 -9.32
CA GLU A 440 -42.61 43.42 -8.62
C GLU A 440 -42.48 44.67 -9.49
N PRO A 441 -43.58 45.42 -9.71
CA PRO A 441 -43.53 46.61 -10.53
C PRO A 441 -42.52 47.59 -9.93
N ILE A 442 -41.49 47.90 -10.72
CA ILE A 442 -40.54 48.96 -10.45
C ILE A 442 -41.37 50.21 -10.11
N PRO A 443 -41.23 50.80 -8.90
CA PRO A 443 -41.88 52.07 -8.64
C PRO A 443 -41.35 53.07 -9.65
N ASP A 444 -42.27 53.73 -10.36
CA ASP A 444 -41.95 54.71 -11.40
C ASP A 444 -40.84 55.66 -10.93
N PRO A 445 -39.83 55.93 -11.76
CA PRO A 445 -38.78 56.87 -11.40
C PRO A 445 -39.42 58.22 -11.09
N VAL A 446 -39.23 58.67 -9.85
CA VAL A 446 -39.53 60.06 -9.47
C VAL A 446 -38.70 60.95 -10.40
N GLU A 447 -39.37 61.74 -11.24
CA GLU A 447 -38.76 62.85 -11.96
C GLU A 447 -38.16 63.81 -10.92
N ILE A 448 -36.84 63.73 -10.73
CA ILE A 448 -36.08 64.73 -9.99
C ILE A 448 -35.41 65.63 -11.03
N ASP A 449 -36.05 66.79 -11.17
CA ASP A 449 -35.60 68.10 -11.63
C ASP A 449 -34.09 68.27 -11.89
N ASP A 450 -33.78 68.74 -13.10
CA ASP A 450 -32.45 69.18 -13.54
C ASP A 450 -31.98 70.37 -12.71
N GLY A 451 -30.89 70.20 -11.97
CA GLY A 451 -30.25 71.28 -11.21
C GLY A 451 -28.80 70.98 -10.84
N GLU A 452 -27.89 71.39 -11.73
CA GLU A 452 -26.47 71.73 -11.55
C GLU A 452 -25.68 71.17 -10.33
N SER A 453 -24.58 70.46 -10.57
CA SER A 453 -23.21 70.95 -10.27
C SER A 453 -22.09 69.95 -10.63
N GLU A 454 -20.96 70.52 -11.05
CA GLU A 454 -19.75 69.94 -11.62
C GLU A 454 -18.83 69.20 -10.61
N ASP A 455 -17.84 68.49 -11.20
CA ASP A 455 -16.50 68.17 -10.69
C ASP A 455 -16.28 66.95 -9.76
N HIS A 456 -15.77 65.85 -10.33
CA HIS A 456 -14.37 65.42 -10.11
C HIS A 456 -14.01 64.13 -10.90
N LEU A 457 -13.13 64.28 -11.89
CA LEU A 457 -12.30 63.22 -12.49
C LEU A 457 -10.98 63.11 -11.72
N LYS A 458 -10.62 61.90 -11.24
CA LYS A 458 -9.25 61.32 -11.15
C LYS A 458 -9.24 60.09 -10.24
N ASP A 459 -8.92 58.90 -10.78
CA ASP A 459 -7.72 58.15 -10.40
C ASP A 459 -7.61 56.82 -11.17
N THR A 460 -6.76 56.84 -12.19
CA THR A 460 -6.16 55.66 -12.83
C THR A 460 -4.65 55.77 -12.62
N SER A 461 -4.11 55.14 -11.57
CA SER A 461 -2.66 55.05 -11.36
C SER A 461 -2.26 53.88 -10.46
N THR A 462 -2.37 52.64 -10.96
CA THR A 462 -1.76 51.49 -10.26
C THR A 462 -1.29 50.34 -11.16
N ILE A 463 -1.18 50.54 -12.47
CA ILE A 463 -0.78 49.48 -13.42
C ILE A 463 0.64 49.69 -13.99
N SER A 464 1.37 50.72 -13.52
CA SER A 464 2.67 51.10 -14.11
C SER A 464 3.91 50.67 -13.31
N SER A 465 3.80 50.03 -12.13
CA SER A 465 4.98 49.70 -11.31
C SER A 465 5.32 48.20 -11.23
N GLU A 466 4.55 47.31 -11.86
CA GLU A 466 4.78 45.86 -11.80
C GLU A 466 5.48 45.29 -13.06
N MET A 467 5.61 46.07 -14.13
CA MET A 467 6.31 45.64 -15.36
C MET A 467 7.79 46.04 -15.44
N ASP A 468 8.27 46.94 -14.58
CA ASP A 468 9.69 47.36 -14.56
C ASP A 468 10.55 46.54 -13.56
N SER A 469 9.94 45.81 -12.63
CA SER A 469 10.62 44.88 -11.71
C SER A 469 10.88 43.49 -12.31
N LEU A 470 10.23 43.16 -13.43
CA LEU A 470 10.35 41.86 -14.13
C LEU A 470 11.43 41.83 -15.21
N LYS A 471 12.09 42.97 -15.50
CA LYS A 471 13.18 43.07 -16.49
C LYS A 471 14.58 43.10 -15.90
N GLU A 472 14.72 43.16 -14.58
CA GLU A 472 16.02 43.19 -13.88
C GLU A 472 16.45 41.82 -13.33
N PHE A 473 15.60 40.78 -13.43
CA PHE A 473 15.91 39.45 -12.91
C PHE A 473 16.48 38.47 -13.95
N ILE A 474 16.53 38.83 -15.24
CA ILE A 474 16.84 37.88 -16.34
C ILE A 474 18.31 37.98 -16.85
N THR A 475 19.17 38.84 -16.28
CA THR A 475 20.50 39.09 -16.87
C THR A 475 21.66 39.21 -15.88
N GLU A 476 21.89 38.20 -15.04
CA GLU A 476 23.16 37.97 -14.31
C GLU A 476 23.00 36.61 -13.57
N SER A 477 23.63 35.48 -13.90
CA SER A 477 25.07 35.28 -14.05
C SER A 477 25.34 33.87 -14.63
N GLU A 478 26.06 33.82 -15.74
CA GLU A 478 26.74 32.63 -16.28
C GLU A 478 28.23 32.67 -15.91
N ALA A 479 28.84 31.48 -15.85
CA ALA A 479 30.27 31.14 -15.89
C ALA A 479 31.05 31.02 -14.55
N THR A 480 31.59 29.82 -14.27
CA THR A 480 33.02 29.46 -14.49
C THR A 480 33.28 27.95 -14.29
N GLN A 481 34.22 27.44 -15.11
CA GLN A 481 34.68 26.07 -15.41
C GLN A 481 35.56 25.39 -14.33
N VAL A 482 35.45 24.04 -14.19
CA VAL A 482 36.41 22.92 -14.51
C VAL A 482 37.70 22.83 -13.66
N GLU A 483 37.98 21.68 -13.02
CA GLU A 483 39.03 20.70 -13.43
C GLU A 483 39.32 19.54 -12.41
N SER A 484 39.45 18.30 -12.94
CA SER A 484 40.24 17.12 -12.47
C SER A 484 39.95 16.44 -11.11
N GLY A 485 40.01 15.12 -10.90
CA GLY A 485 40.38 13.96 -11.72
C GLY A 485 40.85 12.80 -10.80
N GLU A 486 40.17 11.64 -10.88
CA GLU A 486 40.59 10.22 -10.70
C GLU A 486 41.43 9.74 -9.46
N PRO A 487 41.47 8.43 -9.12
CA PRO A 487 41.03 7.24 -9.87
C PRO A 487 40.15 6.22 -9.10
N LEU A 488 39.57 5.32 -9.88
CA LEU A 488 38.95 4.06 -9.48
C LEU A 488 40.03 3.02 -9.14
N GLU A 489 39.89 2.36 -7.99
CA GLU A 489 40.60 1.11 -7.70
C GLU A 489 39.77 -0.06 -8.23
N ASP A 490 40.34 -0.74 -9.23
CA ASP A 490 39.98 -2.08 -9.66
C ASP A 490 40.21 -3.08 -8.51
N VAL A 491 39.20 -3.88 -8.23
CA VAL A 491 39.35 -5.12 -7.47
C VAL A 491 38.77 -6.26 -8.32
N ASP A 492 39.69 -7.07 -8.86
CA ASP A 492 39.42 -8.33 -9.54
C ASP A 492 38.55 -9.25 -8.68
N LEU A 493 37.35 -9.57 -9.18
CA LEU A 493 36.50 -10.67 -8.69
C LEU A 493 35.82 -11.35 -9.88
N ASP A 494 36.64 -11.91 -10.77
CA ASP A 494 36.14 -12.83 -11.78
C ASP A 494 35.70 -14.15 -11.13
N ASP A 495 34.59 -14.67 -11.67
CA ASP A 495 34.02 -16.03 -11.52
C ASP A 495 33.00 -16.37 -10.42
N ILE A 496 32.41 -15.41 -9.68
CA ILE A 496 31.24 -15.72 -8.82
C ILE A 496 29.99 -14.88 -9.14
N SER A 497 30.13 -13.79 -9.91
CA SER A 497 29.09 -12.75 -10.07
C SER A 497 28.10 -12.94 -11.23
N MET A 498 28.30 -13.90 -12.14
CA MET A 498 27.49 -13.94 -13.39
C MET A 498 26.02 -14.34 -13.15
N THR A 499 25.72 -15.23 -12.20
CA THR A 499 24.38 -15.86 -12.15
C THR A 499 23.21 -14.93 -11.81
N GLY A 500 23.36 -13.98 -10.87
CA GLY A 500 22.27 -13.07 -10.50
C GLY A 500 22.06 -11.95 -11.52
N SER A 501 23.15 -11.38 -12.04
CA SER A 501 23.10 -10.29 -13.02
C SER A 501 22.53 -10.75 -14.37
N ASP A 502 22.88 -11.97 -14.80
CA ASP A 502 22.40 -12.52 -16.07
C ASP A 502 20.88 -12.76 -16.03
N ILE A 503 20.34 -13.23 -14.90
CA ILE A 503 18.90 -13.43 -14.73
C ILE A 503 18.15 -12.10 -14.85
N VAL A 504 18.61 -11.06 -14.15
CA VAL A 504 17.99 -9.73 -14.20
C VAL A 504 18.02 -9.15 -15.61
N SER A 505 19.16 -9.24 -16.29
CA SER A 505 19.29 -8.71 -17.66
C SER A 505 18.32 -9.38 -18.65
N ARG A 506 17.97 -10.65 -18.43
CA ARG A 506 17.12 -11.43 -19.34
C ARG A 506 15.64 -11.27 -19.02
N ILE A 507 15.28 -11.24 -17.75
CA ILE A 507 13.91 -10.89 -17.33
C ILE A 507 13.57 -9.50 -17.87
N ASN A 508 14.50 -8.54 -17.79
CA ASN A 508 14.27 -7.21 -18.36
C ASN A 508 14.20 -7.19 -19.91
N MET A 509 14.78 -8.17 -20.61
CA MET A 509 14.68 -8.30 -22.07
C MET A 509 13.34 -8.93 -22.51
N ASP A 510 12.83 -9.91 -21.76
CA ASP A 510 11.55 -10.56 -22.07
C ASP A 510 10.33 -9.66 -21.77
N ILE A 511 10.52 -8.61 -20.97
CA ILE A 511 9.46 -7.66 -20.58
C ILE A 511 9.39 -6.43 -21.50
N THR A 512 10.46 -6.11 -22.25
CA THR A 512 10.37 -5.08 -23.29
C THR A 512 9.52 -5.60 -24.46
N PRO A 513 8.41 -4.93 -24.82
CA PRO A 513 7.59 -5.39 -25.94
C PRO A 513 8.45 -5.42 -27.22
N GLU A 514 8.40 -6.55 -27.93
CA GLU A 514 8.85 -6.68 -29.32
C GLU A 514 7.93 -5.84 -30.21
N ASP A 515 8.02 -4.52 -30.12
CA ASP A 515 7.48 -3.60 -31.12
C ASP A 515 8.66 -3.01 -31.87
N GLU A 516 9.16 -3.74 -32.87
CA GLU A 516 9.57 -3.17 -34.16
C GLU A 516 9.80 -4.28 -35.20
N GLU A 517 9.07 -4.13 -36.32
CA GLU A 517 9.26 -4.74 -37.64
C GLU A 517 8.69 -6.14 -37.95
N SER A 518 7.57 -6.15 -38.69
CA SER A 518 7.69 -6.43 -40.13
C SER A 518 6.48 -5.93 -40.93
N ASP A 519 6.71 -4.84 -41.66
CA ASP A 519 6.17 -4.63 -43.01
C ASP A 519 7.27 -4.96 -44.03
#